data_AF-G9YUR1-F1
#
_entry.id   AF-G9YUR1-F1
#
_cell.length_a   1.000
_cell.length_b   1.000
_cell.length_c   1.000
_cell.angle_alpha   90.00
_cell.angle_beta   90.00
_cell.angle_gamma   90.00
#
_symmetry.space_group_name_H-M   'P 1'
#
loop_
_entity.id
_entity.type
_entity.pdbx_description
1 polymer ?
#
loop_
_entity_poly.entity_id
_entity_poly.type
_entity_poly.pdbx_seq_one_letter_code
_entity_poly.pdbx_strand_id
1 'polypeptide(L)'
;MKKWKQRGFAFVLALSLTTGMLTGAQAAVSKETLNDAVQDTAEYMYRTVQNPQVGSIGGEWAVLGLARSGYDVPDSYYQDYYATVEAYVTACDGKLHDKKYTEYSRVIVALSSIGKDARNVAGYDLTKPLGDYEKTIWQGLNGPIWALIALDSAGYPMPENPEANVQATRQMYIDRILECQLPDGGWSLFGGTEAASSGDGISDPDITGMALQALAKYQDQPEVARATKEALTCMSEQQSDDGGFASWGTANSESCVQMIVALCELGIELDDPRFVKNGNTMLDNLMTFYRQGEGFLHTQSGSGSNQMATEQGFYGLVAAQRAAEGRSSLYRMSDALSIPDAVETEMSGQGQGLEGKDPAVTAQPITSPGKTFPDIAFSDQITAIEALAARGIIDGKSDGNFDPDGSMTRAEFATIVVRALGLTPADTGAFVDVASTAWYSPYVGAASTYGLINGVGEGRFSPDGTITRQEAAVMVSRAAELCGLETEMDTAAVRNMLAQFPDYMSSAEWARAQLAFCYQEGILSQTELNVRPQDAVTRAEVAQMLFNLLSSAELL
;
A
#
# COMPACT_ATOMS: atom_id res chain seq x y z
N MET A 1 -29.87 -71.12 -6.98
CA MET A 1 -30.00 -69.65 -7.18
C MET A 1 -29.57 -68.76 -5.99
N LYS A 2 -29.18 -69.29 -4.80
CA LYS A 2 -28.76 -68.44 -3.66
C LYS A 2 -27.25 -68.21 -3.47
N LYS A 3 -26.36 -69.02 -4.09
CA LYS A 3 -24.89 -68.87 -3.94
C LYS A 3 -24.20 -68.00 -5.00
N TRP A 4 -24.87 -67.65 -6.09
CA TRP A 4 -24.30 -66.78 -7.15
C TRP A 4 -24.54 -65.28 -6.92
N LYS A 5 -25.56 -64.90 -6.13
CA LYS A 5 -25.84 -63.49 -5.83
C LYS A 5 -24.87 -62.86 -4.82
N GLN A 6 -24.21 -63.66 -3.97
CA GLN A 6 -23.25 -63.13 -2.98
C GLN A 6 -21.84 -62.90 -3.55
N ARG A 7 -21.44 -63.61 -4.63
CA ARG A 7 -20.13 -63.42 -5.25
C ARG A 7 -20.08 -62.23 -6.22
N GLY A 8 -21.20 -61.89 -6.87
CA GLY A 8 -21.31 -60.68 -7.68
C GLY A 8 -21.28 -59.39 -6.84
N PHE A 9 -21.88 -59.42 -5.65
CA PHE A 9 -21.89 -58.26 -4.76
C PHE A 9 -20.51 -57.97 -4.13
N ALA A 10 -19.72 -59.00 -3.84
CA ALA A 10 -18.35 -58.81 -3.34
C ALA A 10 -17.39 -58.28 -4.42
N PHE A 11 -17.61 -58.62 -5.70
CA PHE A 11 -16.79 -58.11 -6.80
C PHE A 11 -17.16 -56.67 -7.17
N VAL A 12 -18.44 -56.28 -7.07
CA VAL A 12 -18.87 -54.88 -7.27
C VAL A 12 -18.44 -53.99 -6.09
N LEU A 13 -18.45 -54.50 -4.84
CA LEU A 13 -17.90 -53.75 -3.70
C LEU A 13 -16.37 -53.60 -3.77
N ALA A 14 -15.64 -54.62 -4.25
CA ALA A 14 -14.19 -54.53 -4.44
C ALA A 14 -13.79 -53.63 -5.62
N LEU A 15 -14.63 -53.54 -6.66
CA LEU A 15 -14.41 -52.59 -7.76
C LEU A 15 -14.82 -51.15 -7.39
N SER A 16 -15.77 -50.97 -6.47
CA SER A 16 -16.12 -49.65 -5.92
C SER A 16 -15.22 -49.20 -4.75
N LEU A 17 -14.44 -50.13 -4.15
CA LEU A 17 -13.39 -49.83 -3.16
C LEU A 17 -12.00 -49.66 -3.79
N THR A 18 -11.85 -49.92 -5.09
CA THR A 18 -10.63 -49.61 -5.86
C THR A 18 -10.80 -48.40 -6.79
N THR A 19 -12.00 -47.80 -6.83
CA THR A 19 -12.23 -46.44 -7.36
C THR A 19 -12.29 -45.36 -6.28
N GLY A 20 -12.05 -45.73 -5.02
CA GLY A 20 -11.66 -44.79 -3.96
C GLY A 20 -10.13 -44.72 -3.91
N MET A 21 -9.57 -43.51 -3.83
CA MET A 21 -8.12 -43.18 -3.89
C MET A 21 -7.53 -42.88 -5.28
N LEU A 22 -8.31 -42.24 -6.14
CA LEU A 22 -7.77 -41.25 -7.10
C LEU A 22 -8.70 -40.03 -7.12
N THR A 23 -9.08 -39.53 -5.94
CA THR A 23 -9.33 -38.09 -5.82
C THR A 23 -7.95 -37.48 -5.92
N GLY A 24 -7.55 -37.08 -7.13
CA GLY A 24 -6.32 -36.34 -7.32
C GLY A 24 -6.31 -35.20 -6.31
N ALA A 25 -5.17 -34.99 -5.66
CA ALA A 25 -4.89 -33.73 -5.00
C ALA A 25 -5.37 -32.63 -5.96
N GLN A 26 -6.32 -31.79 -5.52
CA GLN A 26 -6.49 -30.52 -6.19
C GLN A 26 -5.11 -29.87 -6.17
N ALA A 27 -4.60 -29.57 -7.36
CA ALA A 27 -3.19 -29.40 -7.61
C ALA A 27 -2.64 -28.23 -6.79
N ALA A 28 -1.49 -28.45 -6.13
CA ALA A 28 -0.64 -27.37 -5.67
C ALA A 28 -0.43 -26.38 -6.84
N VAL A 29 -0.52 -25.08 -6.56
CA VAL A 29 -0.26 -24.01 -7.51
C VAL A 29 1.03 -24.31 -8.28
N SER A 30 0.90 -24.46 -9.60
CA SER A 30 2.03 -24.81 -10.45
C SER A 30 3.00 -23.64 -10.55
N LYS A 31 4.26 -23.93 -10.90
CA LYS A 31 5.28 -22.91 -11.16
C LYS A 31 4.86 -21.91 -12.25
N GLU A 32 4.15 -22.39 -13.27
CA GLU A 32 3.60 -21.56 -14.35
C GLU A 32 2.52 -20.62 -13.81
N THR A 33 1.54 -21.16 -13.08
CA THR A 33 0.46 -20.37 -12.45
C THR A 33 1.01 -19.32 -11.48
N LEU A 34 2.03 -19.66 -10.69
CA LEU A 34 2.69 -18.72 -9.80
C LEU A 34 3.37 -17.59 -10.58
N ASN A 35 4.10 -17.92 -11.64
CA ASN A 35 4.78 -16.93 -12.47
C ASN A 35 3.78 -16.00 -13.19
N ASP A 36 2.69 -16.55 -13.72
CA ASP A 36 1.62 -15.76 -14.34
C ASP A 36 1.00 -14.78 -13.33
N ALA A 37 0.71 -15.24 -12.12
CA ALA A 37 0.17 -14.40 -11.06
C ALA A 37 1.15 -13.31 -10.60
N VAL A 38 2.45 -13.61 -10.53
CA VAL A 38 3.50 -12.61 -10.25
C VAL A 38 3.53 -11.54 -11.35
N GLN A 39 3.52 -11.94 -12.62
CA GLN A 39 3.59 -11.00 -13.75
C GLN A 39 2.33 -10.12 -13.82
N ASP A 40 1.15 -10.71 -13.69
CA ASP A 40 -0.14 -9.99 -13.69
C ASP A 40 -0.22 -9.00 -12.52
N THR A 41 0.17 -9.43 -11.31
CA THR A 41 0.16 -8.56 -10.14
C THR A 41 1.23 -7.46 -10.24
N ALA A 42 2.41 -7.76 -10.81
CA ALA A 42 3.44 -6.75 -11.05
C ALA A 42 2.97 -5.67 -12.04
N GLU A 43 2.33 -6.07 -13.14
CA GLU A 43 1.72 -5.14 -14.10
C GLU A 43 0.65 -4.28 -13.42
N TYR A 44 -0.22 -4.89 -12.62
CA TYR A 44 -1.23 -4.17 -11.83
C TYR A 44 -0.59 -3.15 -10.89
N MET A 45 0.42 -3.56 -10.12
CA MET A 45 1.11 -2.70 -9.15
C MET A 45 1.83 -1.54 -9.83
N TYR A 46 2.57 -1.80 -10.91
CA TYR A 46 3.24 -0.75 -11.67
C TYR A 46 2.26 0.26 -12.28
N ARG A 47 1.10 -0.22 -12.76
CA ARG A 47 0.05 0.63 -13.32
C ARG A 47 -0.66 1.48 -12.26
N THR A 48 -0.86 0.94 -11.05
CA THR A 48 -1.68 1.59 -10.01
C THR A 48 -0.88 2.41 -9.00
N VAL A 49 0.40 2.11 -8.82
CA VAL A 49 1.32 2.82 -7.93
C VAL A 49 2.43 3.46 -8.76
N GLN A 50 2.06 4.42 -9.62
CA GLN A 50 2.98 5.08 -10.54
C GLN A 50 3.97 6.02 -9.83
N ASN A 51 3.54 6.65 -8.73
CA ASN A 51 4.30 7.66 -7.99
C ASN A 51 4.40 7.25 -6.51
N PRO A 52 5.17 6.20 -6.19
CA PRO A 52 5.25 5.67 -4.84
C PRO A 52 5.71 6.76 -3.86
N GLN A 53 4.98 6.92 -2.75
CA GLN A 53 5.29 7.90 -1.71
C GLN A 53 6.00 7.22 -0.52
N VAL A 54 6.60 8.02 0.37
CA VAL A 54 7.04 7.52 1.68
C VAL A 54 5.80 7.30 2.55
N GLY A 55 5.49 6.04 2.81
CA GLY A 55 4.25 5.57 3.42
C GLY A 55 4.08 4.06 3.22
N SER A 56 3.44 3.39 4.20
CA SER A 56 3.35 1.92 4.20
C SER A 56 2.65 1.35 2.96
N ILE A 57 1.49 1.90 2.59
CA ILE A 57 0.68 1.49 1.43
C ILE A 57 0.90 2.49 0.29
N GLY A 58 1.06 1.99 -0.94
CA GLY A 58 1.32 2.79 -2.13
C GLY A 58 2.75 3.34 -2.18
N GLY A 59 3.67 2.66 -1.49
CA GLY A 59 5.05 3.10 -1.29
C GLY A 59 6.02 1.92 -1.17
N GLU A 60 6.52 1.68 0.04
CA GLU A 60 7.64 0.76 0.28
C GLU A 60 7.40 -0.68 -0.18
N TRP A 61 6.20 -1.23 0.04
CA TRP A 61 5.89 -2.62 -0.33
C TRP A 61 5.74 -2.81 -1.84
N ALA A 62 5.15 -1.84 -2.54
CA ALA A 62 5.07 -1.84 -4.00
C ALA A 62 6.47 -1.84 -4.62
N VAL A 63 7.35 -0.95 -4.14
CA VAL A 63 8.75 -0.86 -4.60
C VAL A 63 9.50 -2.16 -4.34
N LEU A 64 9.39 -2.73 -3.13
CA LEU A 64 9.98 -4.01 -2.78
C LEU A 64 9.50 -5.13 -3.72
N GLY A 65 8.19 -5.29 -3.88
CA GLY A 65 7.60 -6.33 -4.72
C GLY A 65 8.10 -6.22 -6.16
N LEU A 66 8.01 -5.02 -6.75
CA LEU A 66 8.43 -4.76 -8.13
C LEU A 66 9.92 -5.07 -8.32
N ALA A 67 10.78 -4.49 -7.47
CA ALA A 67 12.23 -4.67 -7.56
C ALA A 67 12.68 -6.13 -7.40
N ARG A 68 11.91 -6.95 -6.68
CA ARG A 68 12.23 -8.35 -6.40
C ARG A 68 11.54 -9.35 -7.34
N SER A 69 10.52 -8.92 -8.08
CA SER A 69 9.70 -9.76 -8.98
C SER A 69 10.41 -10.18 -10.27
N GLY A 70 11.38 -9.40 -10.74
CA GLY A 70 11.95 -9.59 -12.08
C GLY A 70 11.04 -9.13 -13.23
N TYR A 71 9.94 -8.44 -12.94
CA TYR A 71 9.18 -7.68 -13.92
C TYR A 71 10.03 -6.49 -14.43
N ASP A 72 9.89 -6.16 -15.71
CA ASP A 72 10.66 -5.10 -16.37
C ASP A 72 10.05 -3.72 -16.03
N VAL A 73 10.58 -3.10 -14.98
CA VAL A 73 10.21 -1.74 -14.55
C VAL A 73 11.33 -0.77 -14.97
N PRO A 74 11.01 0.35 -15.63
CA PRO A 74 12.03 1.34 -16.01
C PRO A 74 12.80 1.88 -14.79
N ASP A 75 14.10 2.09 -14.95
CA ASP A 75 14.97 2.67 -13.90
C ASP A 75 14.41 3.99 -13.35
N SER A 76 13.76 4.80 -14.19
CA SER A 76 13.15 6.07 -13.82
C SER A 76 12.14 5.92 -12.67
N TYR A 77 11.35 4.84 -12.64
CA TYR A 77 10.41 4.58 -11.56
C TYR A 77 11.09 4.52 -10.18
N TYR A 78 12.24 3.84 -10.12
CA TYR A 78 13.00 3.69 -8.88
C TYR A 78 13.83 4.94 -8.54
N GLN A 79 14.27 5.68 -9.56
CA GLN A 79 14.92 6.98 -9.39
C GLN A 79 13.95 8.01 -8.81
N ASP A 80 12.73 8.06 -9.34
CA ASP A 80 11.63 8.91 -8.89
C ASP A 80 11.23 8.60 -7.44
N TYR A 81 11.12 7.31 -7.09
CA TYR A 81 10.93 6.90 -5.71
C TYR A 81 12.08 7.38 -4.81
N TYR A 82 13.33 7.19 -5.23
CA TYR A 82 14.48 7.62 -4.44
C TYR A 82 14.50 9.13 -4.22
N ALA A 83 14.20 9.92 -5.26
CA ALA A 83 14.07 11.38 -5.17
C ALA A 83 12.95 11.78 -4.19
N THR A 84 11.81 11.08 -4.23
CA THR A 84 10.71 11.27 -3.28
C THR A 84 11.15 11.01 -1.84
N VAL A 85 11.93 9.93 -1.60
CA VAL A 85 12.52 9.64 -0.29
C VAL A 85 13.48 10.74 0.14
N GLU A 86 14.37 11.23 -0.74
CA GLU A 86 15.30 12.31 -0.42
C GLU A 86 14.58 13.62 -0.03
N ALA A 87 13.54 13.98 -0.77
CA ALA A 87 12.72 15.15 -0.47
C ALA A 87 12.00 15.00 0.88
N TYR A 88 11.43 13.83 1.15
CA TYR A 88 10.75 13.54 2.42
C TYR A 88 11.73 13.58 3.61
N VAL A 89 12.88 12.92 3.48
CA VAL A 89 13.94 12.85 4.49
C VAL A 89 14.48 14.25 4.80
N THR A 90 14.69 15.07 3.76
CA THR A 90 15.08 16.48 3.92
C THR A 90 14.01 17.28 4.65
N ALA A 91 12.74 17.13 4.27
CA ALA A 91 11.62 17.84 4.88
C ALA A 91 11.41 17.49 6.37
N CYS A 92 11.82 16.30 6.80
CA CYS A 92 11.73 15.88 8.19
C CYS A 92 13.05 15.95 8.97
N ASP A 93 14.10 16.59 8.43
CA ASP A 93 15.44 16.63 9.03
C ASP A 93 15.98 15.23 9.40
N GLY A 94 15.71 14.22 8.57
CA GLY A 94 16.07 12.82 8.81
C GLY A 94 15.24 12.10 9.88
N LYS A 95 14.26 12.76 10.50
CA LYS A 95 13.41 12.22 11.55
C LYS A 95 12.05 11.75 11.00
N LEU A 96 11.99 10.54 10.44
CA LEU A 96 10.76 10.00 9.83
C LEU A 96 9.60 9.89 10.83
N HIS A 97 9.88 9.51 12.08
CA HIS A 97 8.86 9.48 13.15
C HIS A 97 9.48 9.46 14.55
N ASP A 98 8.75 10.03 15.52
CA ASP A 98 9.14 10.10 16.95
C ASP A 98 8.90 8.80 17.74
N LYS A 99 8.16 7.85 17.19
CA LYS A 99 7.61 6.68 17.90
C LYS A 99 7.55 5.45 17.02
N LYS A 100 7.15 5.63 15.75
CA LYS A 100 7.07 4.53 14.80
C LYS A 100 8.43 4.28 14.14
N TYR A 101 9.32 3.57 14.83
CA TYR A 101 10.65 3.27 14.28
C TYR A 101 10.60 2.24 13.14
N THR A 102 9.46 1.56 12.96
CA THR A 102 9.18 0.76 11.75
C THR A 102 9.18 1.60 10.47
N GLU A 103 8.92 2.92 10.54
CA GLU A 103 9.00 3.80 9.35
C GLU A 103 10.40 3.77 8.73
N TYR A 104 11.46 3.88 9.55
CA TYR A 104 12.83 3.74 9.09
C TYR A 104 13.08 2.36 8.49
N SER A 105 12.61 1.32 9.16
CA SER A 105 12.84 -0.06 8.74
C SER A 105 12.24 -0.35 7.36
N ARG A 106 11.02 0.11 7.08
CA ARG A 106 10.39 -0.10 5.77
C ARG A 106 11.11 0.66 4.65
N VAL A 107 11.48 1.92 4.89
CA VAL A 107 12.25 2.71 3.91
C VAL A 107 13.60 2.04 3.64
N ILE A 108 14.31 1.57 4.66
CA ILE A 108 15.58 0.83 4.50
C ILE A 108 15.38 -0.41 3.61
N VAL A 109 14.32 -1.19 3.83
CA VAL A 109 14.03 -2.40 3.04
C VAL A 109 13.75 -2.05 1.58
N ALA A 110 12.94 -1.01 1.31
CA ALA A 110 12.66 -0.55 -0.05
C ALA A 110 13.93 -0.08 -0.76
N LEU A 111 14.73 0.78 -0.12
CA LEU A 111 16.02 1.27 -0.65
C LEU A 111 16.99 0.13 -0.95
N SER A 112 17.07 -0.85 -0.04
CA SER A 112 17.94 -2.01 -0.21
C SER A 112 17.53 -2.86 -1.40
N SER A 113 16.23 -2.94 -1.71
CA SER A 113 15.73 -3.74 -2.85
C SER A 113 16.12 -3.15 -4.21
N ILE A 114 16.31 -1.83 -4.27
CA ILE A 114 16.74 -1.06 -5.45
C ILE A 114 18.25 -0.72 -5.43
N GLY A 115 18.99 -1.27 -4.46
CA GLY A 115 20.45 -1.11 -4.35
C GLY A 115 20.93 0.25 -3.84
N LYS A 116 20.07 1.08 -3.25
CA LYS A 116 20.46 2.35 -2.63
C LYS A 116 20.87 2.13 -1.16
N ASP A 117 21.94 2.79 -0.73
CA ASP A 117 22.47 2.68 0.64
C ASP A 117 21.69 3.59 1.61
N ALA A 118 20.93 2.99 2.52
CA ALA A 118 20.10 3.72 3.47
C ALA A 118 20.89 4.52 4.53
N ARG A 119 22.22 4.40 4.57
CA ARG A 119 23.10 5.19 5.46
C ARG A 119 23.45 6.57 4.93
N ASN A 120 23.10 6.86 3.67
CA ASN A 120 23.31 8.17 3.06
C ASN A 120 22.15 8.51 2.12
N VAL A 121 21.10 9.10 2.69
CA VAL A 121 19.93 9.57 1.96
C VAL A 121 19.77 11.06 2.25
N ALA A 122 19.97 11.92 1.25
CA ALA A 122 20.03 13.37 1.44
C ALA A 122 20.99 13.83 2.57
N GLY A 123 22.07 13.07 2.83
CA GLY A 123 23.03 13.34 3.91
C GLY A 123 22.65 12.77 5.30
N TYR A 124 21.56 12.02 5.41
CA TYR A 124 21.11 11.38 6.64
C TYR A 124 21.34 9.87 6.62
N ASP A 125 21.67 9.31 7.80
CA ASP A 125 21.75 7.86 8.02
C ASP A 125 20.43 7.35 8.61
N LEU A 126 19.62 6.71 7.77
CA LEU A 126 18.31 6.18 8.17
C LEU A 126 18.43 4.91 9.03
N THR A 127 19.60 4.29 9.10
CA THR A 127 19.85 3.15 10.00
C THR A 127 20.13 3.62 11.43
N LYS A 128 20.74 4.80 11.63
CA LYS A 128 21.09 5.36 12.96
C LYS A 128 19.97 5.25 14.00
N PRO A 129 18.69 5.58 13.70
CA PRO A 129 17.58 5.43 14.64
C PRO A 129 17.41 4.01 15.19
N LEU A 130 17.71 2.97 14.40
CA LEU A 130 17.68 1.57 14.84
C LEU A 130 18.82 1.23 15.83
N GLY A 131 19.67 2.19 16.19
CA GLY A 131 20.59 2.11 17.32
C GLY A 131 19.96 2.48 18.67
N ASP A 132 18.71 2.97 18.69
CA ASP A 132 17.96 3.33 19.91
C ASP A 132 17.02 2.19 20.32
N TYR A 133 17.45 1.39 21.30
CA TYR A 133 16.72 0.19 21.71
C TYR A 133 15.31 0.51 22.24
N GLU A 134 15.21 1.47 23.16
CA GLU A 134 13.95 1.82 23.85
C GLU A 134 12.89 2.30 22.87
N LYS A 135 13.27 3.17 21.93
CA LYS A 135 12.32 3.66 20.92
C LYS A 135 11.95 2.60 19.91
N THR A 136 12.90 1.74 19.55
CA THR A 136 12.64 0.65 18.59
C THR A 136 11.59 -0.31 19.15
N ILE A 137 11.70 -0.75 20.41
CA ILE A 137 10.76 -1.73 20.99
C ILE A 137 9.41 -1.15 21.42
N TRP A 138 9.18 0.16 21.25
CA TRP A 138 7.94 0.82 21.68
C TRP A 138 6.72 0.28 20.92
N GLN A 139 6.89 -0.14 19.66
CA GLN A 139 5.80 -0.69 18.85
C GLN A 139 5.52 -2.18 19.11
N GLY A 140 5.79 -2.67 20.31
CA GLY A 140 5.73 -4.10 20.61
C GLY A 140 6.76 -4.87 19.78
N LEU A 141 6.41 -6.08 19.34
CA LEU A 141 7.30 -6.92 18.55
C LEU A 141 7.57 -6.42 17.13
N ASN A 142 6.69 -5.58 16.57
CA ASN A 142 6.91 -5.01 15.24
C ASN A 142 8.26 -4.28 15.16
N GLY A 143 8.63 -3.55 16.20
CA GLY A 143 9.90 -2.82 16.28
C GLY A 143 11.15 -3.69 16.07
N PRO A 144 11.46 -4.61 17.00
CA PRO A 144 12.65 -5.48 16.89
C PRO A 144 12.62 -6.38 15.65
N ILE A 145 11.44 -6.86 15.24
CA ILE A 145 11.28 -7.67 14.02
C ILE A 145 11.72 -6.89 12.78
N TRP A 146 11.12 -5.72 12.55
CA TRP A 146 11.44 -4.90 11.38
C TRP A 146 12.86 -4.34 11.44
N ALA A 147 13.39 -4.03 12.63
CA ALA A 147 14.77 -3.60 12.78
C ALA A 147 15.75 -4.68 12.31
N LEU A 148 15.55 -5.95 12.67
CA LEU A 148 16.39 -7.05 12.18
C LEU A 148 16.24 -7.25 10.67
N ILE A 149 15.01 -7.28 10.15
CA ILE A 149 14.75 -7.41 8.69
C ILE A 149 15.47 -6.29 7.92
N ALA A 150 15.32 -5.03 8.35
CA ALA A 150 15.95 -3.89 7.71
C ALA A 150 17.49 -3.96 7.77
N LEU A 151 18.05 -4.22 8.94
CA LEU A 151 19.50 -4.30 9.12
C LEU A 151 20.13 -5.48 8.37
N ASP A 152 19.39 -6.58 8.19
CA ASP A 152 19.87 -7.76 7.47
C ASP A 152 19.65 -7.70 5.95
N SER A 153 18.74 -6.84 5.48
CA SER A 153 18.33 -6.73 4.07
C SER A 153 19.50 -6.62 3.09
N ALA A 154 20.36 -5.61 3.30
CA ALA A 154 21.63 -5.43 2.57
C ALA A 154 22.87 -5.69 3.45
N GLY A 155 22.69 -6.33 4.61
CA GLY A 155 23.79 -6.63 5.55
C GLY A 155 24.42 -5.38 6.18
N TYR A 156 23.61 -4.38 6.53
CA TYR A 156 24.07 -3.18 7.22
C TYR A 156 24.79 -3.53 8.53
N PRO A 157 25.84 -2.81 8.93
CA PRO A 157 26.40 -2.95 10.28
C PRO A 157 25.36 -2.56 11.34
N MET A 158 25.60 -2.92 12.60
CA MET A 158 24.80 -2.34 13.69
C MET A 158 25.13 -0.84 13.81
N PRO A 159 24.15 0.06 13.70
CA PRO A 159 24.38 1.49 13.80
C PRO A 159 24.73 1.91 15.24
N GLU A 160 25.65 2.86 15.36
CA GLU A 160 25.93 3.55 16.62
C GLU A 160 25.03 4.78 16.75
N ASN A 161 24.31 4.87 17.86
CA ASN A 161 23.47 6.02 18.18
C ASN A 161 23.84 6.57 19.57
N PRO A 162 24.80 7.52 19.66
CA PRO A 162 25.23 8.07 20.94
C PRO A 162 24.15 8.89 21.66
N GLU A 163 23.05 9.21 20.99
CA GLU A 163 21.89 9.91 21.55
C GLU A 163 20.87 8.96 22.17
N ALA A 164 20.99 7.65 21.93
CA ALA A 164 20.11 6.65 22.51
C ALA A 164 20.35 6.51 24.02
N ASN A 165 19.28 6.44 24.80
CA ASN A 165 19.37 6.10 26.23
C ASN A 165 19.98 4.71 26.42
N VAL A 166 19.58 3.78 25.56
CA VAL A 166 20.09 2.41 25.53
C VAL A 166 20.49 2.11 24.09
N GLN A 167 21.80 1.99 23.86
CA GLN A 167 22.36 1.56 22.58
C GLN A 167 21.90 0.14 22.28
N ALA A 168 21.22 -0.04 21.16
CA ALA A 168 20.78 -1.35 20.70
C ALA A 168 21.96 -2.19 20.21
N THR A 169 21.78 -3.51 20.30
CA THR A 169 22.56 -4.50 19.56
C THR A 169 21.61 -5.46 18.86
N ARG A 170 22.09 -6.18 17.84
CA ARG A 170 21.28 -7.24 17.21
C ARG A 170 20.81 -8.28 18.20
N GLN A 171 21.68 -8.70 19.12
CA GLN A 171 21.32 -9.71 20.11
C GLN A 171 20.19 -9.22 21.02
N MET A 172 20.15 -7.94 21.38
CA MET A 172 19.04 -7.41 22.18
C MET A 172 17.69 -7.50 21.45
N TYR A 173 17.65 -7.31 20.13
CA TYR A 173 16.41 -7.51 19.36
C TYR A 173 16.03 -8.99 19.24
N ILE A 174 17.00 -9.88 19.06
CA ILE A 174 16.77 -11.33 19.05
C ILE A 174 16.23 -11.77 20.41
N ASP A 175 16.91 -11.42 21.50
CA ASP A 175 16.52 -11.75 22.87
C ASP A 175 15.12 -11.21 23.17
N ARG A 176 14.81 -9.97 22.76
CA ARG A 176 13.49 -9.38 22.92
C ARG A 176 12.39 -10.19 22.23
N ILE A 177 12.64 -10.67 21.01
CA ILE A 177 11.69 -11.53 20.30
C ILE A 177 11.52 -12.85 21.07
N LEU A 178 12.61 -13.51 21.47
CA LEU A 178 12.57 -14.78 22.19
C LEU A 178 11.87 -14.68 23.56
N GLU A 179 12.12 -13.61 24.32
CA GLU A 179 11.48 -13.33 25.62
C GLU A 179 9.96 -13.16 25.51
N CYS A 180 9.49 -12.69 24.37
CA CYS A 180 8.08 -12.47 24.08
C CYS A 180 7.35 -13.70 23.53
N GLN A 181 8.05 -14.83 23.35
CA GLN A 181 7.42 -16.05 22.86
C GLN A 181 6.35 -16.53 23.85
N LEU A 182 5.16 -16.78 23.34
CA LEU A 182 4.02 -17.20 24.16
C LEU A 182 4.11 -18.69 24.52
N PRO A 183 3.41 -19.15 25.57
CA PRO A 183 3.46 -20.55 26.01
C PRO A 183 3.01 -21.59 24.97
N ASP A 184 2.22 -21.17 23.97
CA ASP A 184 1.80 -22.00 22.83
C ASP A 184 2.85 -22.04 21.71
N GLY A 185 3.94 -21.29 21.84
CA GLY A 185 5.12 -21.32 20.97
C GLY A 185 5.18 -20.23 19.90
N GLY A 186 4.11 -19.48 19.66
CA GLY A 186 4.14 -18.36 18.70
C GLY A 186 4.32 -17.01 19.37
N TRP A 187 3.92 -15.95 18.65
CA TRP A 187 4.00 -14.57 19.09
C TRP A 187 2.73 -13.79 18.79
N SER A 188 2.50 -12.72 19.53
CA SER A 188 1.49 -11.70 19.27
C SER A 188 2.11 -10.31 19.42
N LEU A 189 1.42 -9.25 18.97
CA LEU A 189 2.03 -7.92 18.84
C LEU A 189 2.61 -7.39 20.16
N PHE A 190 1.88 -7.54 21.27
CA PHE A 190 2.34 -7.14 22.60
C PHE A 190 2.52 -8.33 23.57
N GLY A 191 2.43 -9.57 23.07
CA GLY A 191 2.61 -10.78 23.86
C GLY A 191 3.94 -10.79 24.62
N GLY A 192 3.89 -11.19 25.90
CA GLY A 192 5.08 -11.20 26.77
C GLY A 192 5.67 -9.81 27.09
N THR A 193 4.98 -8.72 26.74
CA THR A 193 5.39 -7.34 27.11
C THR A 193 4.58 -6.79 28.27
N GLU A 194 5.07 -5.72 28.91
CA GLU A 194 4.30 -5.00 29.95
C GLU A 194 3.03 -4.32 29.39
N ALA A 195 2.97 -4.09 28.08
CA ALA A 195 1.83 -3.48 27.40
C ALA A 195 0.77 -4.51 26.95
N ALA A 196 0.97 -5.80 27.23
CA ALA A 196 0.07 -6.87 26.83
C ALA A 196 -1.36 -6.67 27.37
N SER A 197 -2.34 -6.82 26.50
CA SER A 197 -3.76 -6.88 26.84
C SER A 197 -4.26 -8.33 26.83
N SER A 198 -5.54 -8.56 27.14
CA SER A 198 -6.11 -9.92 27.17
C SER A 198 -6.08 -10.64 25.82
N GLY A 199 -6.02 -9.90 24.71
CA GLY A 199 -5.90 -10.49 23.36
C GLY A 199 -4.49 -10.95 23.01
N ASP A 200 -3.47 -10.40 23.68
CA ASP A 200 -2.05 -10.64 23.36
C ASP A 200 -1.51 -11.94 23.97
N GLY A 201 -2.33 -12.70 24.72
CA GLY A 201 -1.94 -14.00 25.29
C GLY A 201 -2.08 -15.18 24.32
N ILE A 202 -2.52 -14.93 23.08
CA ILE A 202 -2.73 -15.94 22.04
C ILE A 202 -1.83 -15.59 20.86
N SER A 203 -1.15 -16.58 20.28
CA SER A 203 -0.31 -16.36 19.11
C SER A 203 -1.12 -15.95 17.89
N ASP A 204 -0.61 -14.94 17.19
CA ASP A 204 -1.17 -14.37 15.97
C ASP A 204 -0.30 -14.79 14.77
N PRO A 205 -0.90 -15.25 13.65
CA PRO A 205 -0.14 -15.73 12.50
C PRO A 205 0.68 -14.64 11.81
N ASP A 206 0.24 -13.38 11.82
CA ASP A 206 0.97 -12.29 11.17
C ASP A 206 2.27 -12.03 11.94
N ILE A 207 2.15 -11.79 13.26
CA ILE A 207 3.30 -11.50 14.11
C ILE A 207 4.21 -12.72 14.23
N THR A 208 3.66 -13.93 14.30
CA THR A 208 4.47 -15.16 14.33
C THR A 208 5.24 -15.36 13.03
N GLY A 209 4.59 -15.18 11.88
CA GLY A 209 5.24 -15.23 10.57
C GLY A 209 6.36 -14.20 10.46
N MET A 210 6.11 -12.96 10.83
CA MET A 210 7.12 -11.89 10.79
C MET A 210 8.28 -12.14 11.77
N ALA A 211 8.04 -12.66 12.96
CA ALA A 211 9.09 -13.05 13.90
C ALA A 211 9.99 -14.14 13.31
N LEU A 212 9.40 -15.15 12.67
CA LEU A 212 10.13 -16.20 11.97
C LEU A 212 10.98 -15.64 10.80
N GLN A 213 10.46 -14.69 10.04
CA GLN A 213 11.21 -14.01 8.97
C GLN A 213 12.46 -13.32 9.53
N ALA A 214 12.32 -12.55 10.62
CA ALA A 214 13.45 -11.85 11.26
C ALA A 214 14.49 -12.82 11.86
N LEU A 215 14.04 -13.94 12.44
CA LEU A 215 14.91 -14.92 13.08
C LEU A 215 15.59 -15.89 12.09
N ALA A 216 15.21 -15.90 10.81
CA ALA A 216 15.68 -16.87 9.83
C ALA A 216 17.20 -16.85 9.59
N LYS A 217 17.88 -15.72 9.83
CA LYS A 217 19.34 -15.61 9.70
C LYS A 217 20.12 -16.09 10.92
N TYR A 218 19.44 -16.32 12.05
CA TYR A 218 20.03 -16.57 13.36
C TYR A 218 19.83 -18.01 13.84
N GLN A 219 19.53 -18.94 12.92
CA GLN A 219 19.25 -20.35 13.21
C GLN A 219 20.47 -21.14 13.69
N ASP A 220 21.67 -20.55 13.62
CA ASP A 220 22.88 -21.08 14.25
C ASP A 220 22.85 -20.96 15.79
N GLN A 221 22.01 -20.08 16.34
CA GLN A 221 21.76 -19.97 17.77
C GLN A 221 20.76 -21.05 18.23
N PRO A 222 21.11 -21.92 19.19
CA PRO A 222 20.24 -23.02 19.62
C PRO A 222 18.87 -22.59 20.15
N GLU A 223 18.81 -21.48 20.88
CA GLU A 223 17.54 -20.94 21.42
C GLU A 223 16.63 -20.42 20.29
N VAL A 224 17.21 -19.76 19.28
CA VAL A 224 16.46 -19.30 18.10
C VAL A 224 15.90 -20.49 17.32
N ALA A 225 16.71 -21.53 17.08
CA ALA A 225 16.26 -22.74 16.41
C ALA A 225 15.15 -23.47 17.18
N ARG A 226 15.25 -23.51 18.52
CA ARG A 226 14.22 -24.07 19.39
C ARG A 226 12.91 -23.28 19.28
N ALA A 227 12.96 -21.96 19.46
CA ALA A 227 11.79 -21.09 19.37
C ALA A 227 11.13 -21.18 17.99
N THR A 228 11.94 -21.18 16.91
CA THR A 228 11.49 -21.37 15.53
C THR A 228 10.70 -22.67 15.36
N LYS A 229 11.20 -23.78 15.91
CA LYS A 229 10.51 -25.08 15.84
C LYS A 229 9.17 -25.07 16.58
N GLU A 230 9.13 -24.48 17.76
CA GLU A 230 7.91 -24.35 18.57
C GLU A 230 6.87 -23.50 17.85
N ALA A 231 7.28 -22.36 17.28
CA ALA A 231 6.41 -21.49 16.50
C ALA A 231 5.86 -22.15 15.23
N LEU A 232 6.70 -22.87 14.47
CA LEU A 232 6.24 -23.63 13.31
C LEU A 232 5.24 -24.73 13.70
N THR A 233 5.38 -25.33 14.89
CA THR A 233 4.41 -26.30 15.43
C THR A 233 3.09 -25.60 15.75
N CYS A 234 3.15 -24.48 16.49
CA CYS A 234 2.01 -23.63 16.80
C CYS A 234 1.23 -23.23 15.54
N MET A 235 1.90 -22.69 14.52
CA MET A 235 1.26 -22.25 13.28
C MET A 235 0.69 -23.42 12.47
N SER A 236 1.37 -24.56 12.44
CA SER A 236 0.82 -25.78 11.82
C SER A 236 -0.47 -26.24 12.52
N GLU A 237 -0.61 -26.06 13.83
CA GLU A 237 -1.83 -26.40 14.57
C GLU A 237 -2.95 -25.37 14.38
N GLN A 238 -2.61 -24.09 14.18
CA GLN A 238 -3.57 -23.01 13.93
C GLN A 238 -4.06 -22.91 12.49
N GLN A 239 -3.33 -23.47 11.53
CA GLN A 239 -3.70 -23.41 10.10
C GLN A 239 -5.05 -24.11 9.85
N SER A 240 -5.90 -23.45 9.07
CA SER A 240 -7.24 -23.92 8.73
C SER A 240 -7.24 -25.07 7.72
N ASP A 241 -8.35 -25.81 7.66
CA ASP A 241 -8.54 -26.98 6.79
C ASP A 241 -8.37 -26.69 5.29
N ASP A 242 -8.51 -25.44 4.89
CA ASP A 242 -8.33 -24.92 3.53
C ASP A 242 -6.90 -24.42 3.24
N GLY A 243 -5.97 -24.63 4.18
CA GLY A 243 -4.58 -24.20 4.09
C GLY A 243 -4.34 -22.74 4.51
N GLY A 244 -5.38 -22.02 4.94
CA GLY A 244 -5.29 -20.61 5.30
C GLY A 244 -5.02 -20.31 6.78
N PHE A 245 -4.96 -19.03 7.10
CA PHE A 245 -4.84 -18.49 8.45
C PHE A 245 -5.89 -17.42 8.71
N ALA A 246 -6.23 -17.24 9.98
CA ALA A 246 -7.09 -16.16 10.45
C ALA A 246 -6.39 -15.37 11.54
N SER A 247 -6.32 -14.05 11.36
CA SER A 247 -5.89 -13.12 12.40
C SER A 247 -7.13 -12.44 13.00
N TRP A 248 -7.17 -12.30 14.33
CA TRP A 248 -8.31 -11.75 15.08
C TRP A 248 -9.68 -12.34 14.69
N GLY A 249 -9.71 -13.62 14.32
CA GLY A 249 -10.91 -14.34 13.91
C GLY A 249 -11.36 -14.09 12.47
N THR A 250 -10.57 -13.35 11.67
CA THR A 250 -10.87 -13.06 10.26
C THR A 250 -9.86 -13.78 9.37
N ALA A 251 -10.35 -14.73 8.57
CA ALA A 251 -9.56 -15.37 7.52
C ALA A 251 -9.22 -14.34 6.43
N ASN A 252 -7.94 -14.18 6.13
CA ASN A 252 -7.45 -13.14 5.24
C ASN A 252 -6.20 -13.57 4.47
N SER A 253 -5.88 -12.82 3.42
CA SER A 253 -4.74 -13.11 2.53
C SER A 253 -3.39 -12.85 3.20
N GLU A 254 -3.29 -11.81 4.00
CA GLU A 254 -2.07 -11.26 4.58
C GLU A 254 -1.45 -12.20 5.61
N SER A 255 -2.27 -12.84 6.43
CA SER A 255 -1.82 -13.89 7.37
C SER A 255 -1.15 -15.07 6.65
N CYS A 256 -1.69 -15.47 5.48
CA CYS A 256 -1.07 -16.50 4.66
C CYS A 256 0.26 -16.02 4.08
N VAL A 257 0.31 -14.76 3.61
CA VAL A 257 1.53 -14.13 3.10
C VAL A 257 2.66 -14.16 4.14
N GLN A 258 2.39 -13.74 5.38
CA GLN A 258 3.45 -13.68 6.41
C GLN A 258 4.06 -15.06 6.67
N MET A 259 3.25 -16.12 6.66
CA MET A 259 3.73 -17.48 6.82
C MET A 259 4.43 -18.04 5.58
N ILE A 260 3.97 -17.71 4.36
CA ILE A 260 4.68 -18.07 3.12
C ILE A 260 6.08 -17.46 3.10
N VAL A 261 6.19 -16.17 3.39
CA VAL A 261 7.49 -15.48 3.43
C VAL A 261 8.38 -16.07 4.53
N ALA A 262 7.82 -16.40 5.71
CA ALA A 262 8.56 -17.04 6.79
C ALA A 262 9.18 -18.39 6.37
N LEU A 263 8.41 -19.26 5.71
CA LEU A 263 8.93 -20.54 5.21
C LEU A 263 10.02 -20.32 4.17
N CYS A 264 9.83 -19.38 3.24
CA CYS A 264 10.82 -19.05 2.22
C CYS A 264 12.13 -18.52 2.84
N GLU A 265 12.06 -17.63 3.83
CA GLU A 265 13.24 -17.10 4.53
C GLU A 265 14.00 -18.17 5.32
N LEU A 266 13.28 -19.17 5.86
CA LEU A 266 13.84 -20.33 6.56
C LEU A 266 14.36 -21.43 5.62
N GLY A 267 14.12 -21.32 4.31
CA GLY A 267 14.46 -22.37 3.34
C GLY A 267 13.61 -23.64 3.50
N ILE A 268 12.38 -23.49 3.96
CA ILE A 268 11.39 -24.57 4.07
C ILE A 268 10.49 -24.53 2.84
N GLU A 269 10.32 -25.67 2.19
CA GLU A 269 9.46 -25.80 1.01
C GLU A 269 7.98 -25.53 1.35
N LEU A 270 7.26 -24.91 0.42
CA LEU A 270 5.84 -24.54 0.63
C LEU A 270 4.89 -25.75 0.64
N ASP A 271 5.36 -26.93 0.24
CA ASP A 271 4.65 -28.21 0.34
C ASP A 271 5.07 -29.03 1.58
N ASP A 272 5.76 -28.41 2.56
CA ASP A 272 6.10 -29.05 3.83
C ASP A 272 4.84 -29.67 4.46
N PRO A 273 4.83 -30.99 4.76
CA PRO A 273 3.62 -31.68 5.22
C PRO A 273 2.97 -31.11 6.48
N ARG A 274 3.70 -30.33 7.29
CA ARG A 274 3.14 -29.60 8.44
C ARG A 274 2.11 -28.57 8.00
N PHE A 275 2.34 -27.94 6.85
CA PHE A 275 1.57 -26.82 6.32
C PHE A 275 0.65 -27.16 5.13
N VAL A 276 0.44 -28.46 4.88
CA VAL A 276 -0.53 -28.95 3.88
C VAL A 276 -1.76 -29.51 4.61
N LYS A 277 -2.92 -28.84 4.46
CA LYS A 277 -4.18 -29.22 5.12
C LYS A 277 -5.21 -29.67 4.09
N ASN A 278 -5.70 -30.89 4.24
CA ASN A 278 -6.64 -31.53 3.30
C ASN A 278 -6.21 -31.45 1.82
N GLY A 279 -4.90 -31.46 1.56
CA GLY A 279 -4.33 -31.34 0.23
C GLY A 279 -4.10 -29.90 -0.26
N ASN A 280 -4.43 -28.88 0.53
CA ASN A 280 -4.21 -27.48 0.22
C ASN A 280 -2.95 -26.95 0.91
N THR A 281 -2.10 -26.30 0.15
CA THR A 281 -0.96 -25.49 0.65
C THR A 281 -1.44 -24.08 1.02
N MET A 282 -0.58 -23.31 1.71
CA MET A 282 -0.83 -21.88 1.93
C MET A 282 -0.89 -21.08 0.62
N LEU A 283 -0.11 -21.49 -0.39
CA LEU A 283 -0.12 -20.83 -1.69
C LEU A 283 -1.45 -21.08 -2.42
N ASP A 284 -2.01 -22.30 -2.32
CA ASP A 284 -3.35 -22.60 -2.86
C ASP A 284 -4.41 -21.71 -2.20
N ASN A 285 -4.32 -21.55 -0.88
CA ASN A 285 -5.22 -20.67 -0.13
C ASN A 285 -5.07 -19.20 -0.55
N LEU A 286 -3.85 -18.68 -0.61
CA LEU A 286 -3.57 -17.30 -1.04
C LEU A 286 -4.13 -17.03 -2.44
N MET A 287 -3.99 -17.97 -3.36
CA MET A 287 -4.53 -17.84 -4.73
C MET A 287 -6.05 -17.80 -4.81
N THR A 288 -6.78 -18.15 -3.74
CA THR A 288 -8.24 -17.93 -3.70
C THR A 288 -8.62 -16.45 -3.54
N PHE A 289 -7.72 -15.61 -3.02
CA PHE A 289 -7.92 -14.17 -2.85
C PHE A 289 -7.49 -13.35 -4.08
N TYR A 290 -6.66 -13.94 -4.94
CA TYR A 290 -6.17 -13.34 -6.17
C TYR A 290 -7.31 -13.08 -7.18
N ARG A 291 -7.26 -11.91 -7.82
CA ARG A 291 -8.17 -11.48 -8.89
C ARG A 291 -7.31 -11.01 -10.06
N GLN A 292 -7.38 -11.75 -11.16
CA GLN A 292 -6.59 -11.47 -12.36
C GLN A 292 -6.84 -10.04 -12.84
N GLY A 293 -5.78 -9.27 -13.03
CA GLY A 293 -5.78 -7.88 -13.46
C GLY A 293 -6.20 -6.87 -12.38
N GLU A 294 -6.50 -7.33 -11.15
CA GLU A 294 -7.05 -6.52 -10.05
C GLU A 294 -6.27 -6.68 -8.72
N GLY A 295 -5.34 -7.64 -8.63
CA GLY A 295 -4.55 -7.86 -7.42
C GLY A 295 -5.19 -8.85 -6.44
N PHE A 296 -5.31 -8.48 -5.17
CA PHE A 296 -5.80 -9.36 -4.10
C PHE A 296 -6.90 -8.72 -3.26
N LEU A 297 -7.84 -9.55 -2.83
CA LEU A 297 -8.82 -9.19 -1.80
C LEU A 297 -8.25 -9.44 -0.40
N HIS A 298 -8.60 -8.58 0.57
CA HIS A 298 -8.31 -8.86 1.98
C HIS A 298 -9.05 -10.10 2.49
N THR A 299 -10.38 -10.15 2.30
CA THR A 299 -11.21 -11.32 2.60
C THR A 299 -11.86 -11.89 1.34
N GLN A 300 -12.34 -13.13 1.39
CA GLN A 300 -13.11 -13.72 0.27
C GLN A 300 -14.37 -12.92 -0.10
N SER A 301 -14.94 -12.19 0.85
CA SER A 301 -16.07 -11.28 0.63
C SER A 301 -15.67 -9.87 0.17
N GLY A 302 -14.37 -9.57 0.07
CA GLY A 302 -13.85 -8.27 -0.41
C GLY A 302 -13.94 -7.12 0.60
N SER A 303 -14.10 -7.40 1.90
CA SER A 303 -14.05 -6.37 2.95
C SER A 303 -12.62 -6.10 3.38
N GLY A 304 -12.24 -4.84 3.67
CA GLY A 304 -10.88 -4.45 4.10
C GLY A 304 -10.13 -3.64 3.03
N SER A 305 -8.86 -3.29 3.27
CA SER A 305 -8.04 -2.59 2.27
C SER A 305 -7.52 -3.57 1.23
N ASN A 306 -8.01 -3.46 0.00
CA ASN A 306 -7.56 -4.32 -1.10
C ASN A 306 -6.15 -3.91 -1.56
N GLN A 307 -5.77 -2.64 -1.38
CA GLN A 307 -4.42 -2.20 -1.72
C GLN A 307 -3.36 -2.84 -0.81
N MET A 308 -3.57 -2.86 0.50
CA MET A 308 -2.68 -3.58 1.43
C MET A 308 -2.62 -5.07 1.09
N ALA A 309 -3.77 -5.71 0.90
CA ALA A 309 -3.84 -7.12 0.52
C ALA A 309 -3.09 -7.39 -0.79
N THR A 310 -3.20 -6.50 -1.77
CA THR A 310 -2.51 -6.61 -3.06
C THR A 310 -1.01 -6.45 -2.91
N GLU A 311 -0.52 -5.44 -2.18
CA GLU A 311 0.91 -5.23 -1.97
C GLU A 311 1.55 -6.39 -1.21
N GLN A 312 0.88 -6.89 -0.17
CA GLN A 312 1.36 -8.05 0.59
C GLN A 312 1.26 -9.35 -0.19
N GLY A 313 0.11 -9.60 -0.82
CA GLY A 313 -0.10 -10.75 -1.71
C GLY A 313 0.98 -10.80 -2.80
N PHE A 314 1.29 -9.66 -3.40
CA PHE A 314 2.31 -9.54 -4.43
C PHE A 314 3.70 -9.94 -3.93
N TYR A 315 4.21 -9.33 -2.85
CA TYR A 315 5.55 -9.71 -2.38
C TYR A 315 5.56 -11.16 -1.83
N GLY A 316 4.41 -11.67 -1.37
CA GLY A 316 4.24 -13.07 -0.97
C GLY A 316 4.41 -14.03 -2.16
N LEU A 317 3.78 -13.73 -3.30
CA LEU A 317 3.99 -14.47 -4.54
C LEU A 317 5.45 -14.37 -5.01
N VAL A 318 6.06 -13.17 -4.92
CA VAL A 318 7.47 -12.97 -5.26
C VAL A 318 8.37 -13.81 -4.35
N ALA A 319 8.12 -13.87 -3.05
CA ALA A 319 8.89 -14.74 -2.14
C ALA A 319 8.80 -16.21 -2.55
N ALA A 320 7.59 -16.70 -2.84
CA ALA A 320 7.35 -18.07 -3.31
C ALA A 320 8.06 -18.35 -4.65
N GLN A 321 7.99 -17.42 -5.62
CA GLN A 321 8.65 -17.54 -6.91
C GLN A 321 10.17 -17.64 -6.73
N ARG A 322 10.75 -16.74 -5.93
CA ARG A 322 12.19 -16.70 -5.67
C ARG A 322 12.69 -17.96 -5.01
N ALA A 323 11.96 -18.49 -4.02
CA ALA A 323 12.25 -19.77 -3.40
C ALA A 323 12.22 -20.92 -4.44
N ALA A 324 11.17 -20.97 -5.26
CA ALA A 324 11.01 -21.98 -6.31
C ALA A 324 12.11 -21.91 -7.39
N GLU A 325 12.68 -20.73 -7.64
CA GLU A 325 13.79 -20.48 -8.57
C GLU A 325 15.17 -20.65 -7.95
N GLY A 326 15.28 -20.88 -6.63
CA GLY A 326 16.55 -20.96 -5.92
C GLY A 326 17.31 -19.63 -5.87
N ARG A 327 16.59 -18.51 -5.99
CA ARG A 327 17.14 -17.15 -5.84
C ARG A 327 17.28 -16.83 -4.34
N SER A 328 17.98 -15.74 -4.04
CA SER A 328 18.00 -15.22 -2.67
C SER A 328 16.56 -14.89 -2.21
N SER A 329 16.29 -15.02 -0.91
CA SER A 329 14.97 -14.77 -0.34
C SER A 329 14.54 -13.31 -0.49
N LEU A 330 13.28 -13.01 -0.15
CA LEU A 330 12.70 -11.67 -0.34
C LEU A 330 13.53 -10.60 0.39
N TYR A 331 13.91 -10.87 1.64
CA TYR A 331 14.65 -9.96 2.50
C TYR A 331 16.16 -10.21 2.53
N ARG A 332 16.72 -11.07 1.68
CA ARG A 332 18.18 -11.21 1.52
C ARG A 332 18.59 -10.63 0.17
N MET A 333 18.94 -9.36 0.15
CA MET A 333 19.04 -8.57 -1.07
C MET A 333 20.48 -8.52 -1.62
N SER A 334 21.21 -9.64 -1.55
CA SER A 334 22.55 -9.75 -2.15
C SER A 334 22.54 -9.65 -3.68
N ASP A 335 21.36 -9.81 -4.29
CA ASP A 335 21.07 -9.69 -5.72
C ASP A 335 20.04 -8.56 -5.98
N ALA A 336 20.09 -7.49 -5.17
CA ALA A 336 19.30 -6.28 -5.40
C ALA A 336 19.54 -5.70 -6.81
N LEU A 337 18.58 -4.92 -7.29
CA LEU A 337 18.80 -4.12 -8.49
C LEU A 337 19.95 -3.13 -8.27
N SER A 338 20.57 -2.69 -9.37
CA SER A 338 21.56 -1.61 -9.35
C SER A 338 21.01 -0.45 -10.16
N ILE A 339 20.27 0.44 -9.50
CA ILE A 339 19.67 1.60 -10.17
C ILE A 339 20.70 2.73 -10.27
N PRO A 340 21.06 3.18 -11.49
CA PRO A 340 22.00 4.28 -11.65
C PRO A 340 21.45 5.55 -11.00
N ASP A 341 22.34 6.42 -10.54
CA ASP A 341 21.92 7.77 -10.11
C ASP A 341 21.30 8.49 -11.31
N ALA A 342 20.24 9.27 -11.05
CA ALA A 342 19.63 10.08 -12.09
C ALA A 342 20.68 11.02 -12.68
N VAL A 343 20.77 11.10 -14.00
CA VAL A 343 21.64 12.08 -14.65
C VAL A 343 21.04 13.46 -14.34
N GLU A 344 21.84 14.45 -13.91
CA GLU A 344 21.34 15.80 -13.56
C GLU A 344 20.48 16.47 -14.67
N THR A 345 20.62 16.02 -15.92
CA THR A 345 19.82 16.48 -17.07
C THR A 345 18.47 15.77 -17.25
N GLU A 346 18.24 14.69 -16.51
CA GLU A 346 17.03 13.85 -16.52
C GLU A 346 16.41 13.75 -15.12
N MET A 347 16.71 14.69 -14.20
CA MET A 347 15.81 14.87 -13.07
C MET A 347 14.44 15.23 -13.66
N SER A 348 13.50 14.28 -13.61
CA SER A 348 12.08 14.49 -13.86
C SER A 348 11.67 15.77 -13.16
N GLY A 349 10.79 16.59 -13.75
CA GLY A 349 10.31 17.84 -13.17
C GLY A 349 9.49 17.68 -11.89
N GLN A 350 9.66 16.58 -11.13
CA GLN A 350 9.06 16.31 -9.83
C GLN A 350 9.28 17.50 -8.89
N GLY A 351 8.15 18.06 -8.43
CA GLY A 351 8.08 19.26 -7.60
C GLY A 351 8.27 20.58 -8.36
N GLN A 352 8.68 20.55 -9.63
CA GLN A 352 8.76 21.73 -10.50
C GLN A 352 7.50 21.92 -11.35
N GLY A 353 6.78 20.84 -11.64
CA GLY A 353 5.60 20.79 -12.49
C GLY A 353 5.89 20.85 -13.99
N LEU A 354 4.92 20.46 -14.81
CA LEU A 354 5.06 20.37 -16.27
C LEU A 354 5.48 21.69 -16.95
N GLU A 355 6.15 21.55 -18.10
CA GLU A 355 6.38 22.68 -19.01
C GLU A 355 5.04 23.29 -19.46
N GLY A 356 4.94 24.62 -19.43
CA GLY A 356 3.73 25.33 -19.85
C GLY A 356 2.68 25.55 -18.76
N LYS A 357 2.90 25.04 -17.54
CA LYS A 357 2.04 25.38 -16.39
C LYS A 357 2.01 26.88 -16.11
N ASP A 358 0.93 27.35 -15.49
CA ASP A 358 0.82 28.73 -15.03
C ASP A 358 1.96 29.05 -14.03
N PRO A 359 2.67 30.18 -14.17
CA PRO A 359 3.75 30.55 -13.27
C PRO A 359 3.35 30.66 -11.79
N ALA A 360 2.07 30.90 -11.49
CA ALA A 360 1.56 30.95 -10.13
C ALA A 360 1.36 29.57 -9.50
N VAL A 361 1.27 28.50 -10.30
CA VAL A 361 1.16 27.13 -9.80
C VAL A 361 2.48 26.70 -9.20
N THR A 362 2.47 26.23 -7.96
CA THR A 362 3.67 25.78 -7.24
C THR A 362 3.40 24.49 -6.46
N ALA A 363 4.35 23.56 -6.51
CA ALA A 363 4.27 22.34 -5.71
C ALA A 363 4.26 22.68 -4.21
N GLN A 364 3.44 21.96 -3.45
CA GLN A 364 3.36 22.16 -2.01
C GLN A 364 4.43 21.33 -1.29
N PRO A 365 5.28 21.94 -0.46
CA PRO A 365 6.30 21.20 0.27
C PRO A 365 5.66 20.30 1.32
N ILE A 366 6.38 19.25 1.70
CA ILE A 366 6.00 18.41 2.85
C ILE A 366 6.26 19.23 4.12
N THR A 367 5.21 19.52 4.89
CA THR A 367 5.27 20.28 6.15
C THR A 367 4.85 19.46 7.37
N SER A 368 4.27 18.28 7.16
CA SER A 368 3.82 17.39 8.24
C SER A 368 4.08 15.91 7.86
N PRO A 369 5.35 15.48 7.78
CA PRO A 369 5.71 14.08 7.56
C PRO A 369 4.97 13.14 8.52
N GLY A 370 4.47 12.01 7.98
CA GLY A 370 3.82 10.95 8.75
C GLY A 370 2.42 11.28 9.26
N LYS A 371 1.80 12.38 8.80
CA LYS A 371 0.42 12.73 9.16
C LYS A 371 -0.55 11.69 8.59
N THR A 372 -1.33 11.08 9.50
CA THR A 372 -2.31 10.02 9.22
C THR A 372 -3.55 10.20 10.09
N PHE A 373 -4.61 9.41 9.83
CA PHE A 373 -5.88 9.48 10.54
C PHE A 373 -6.35 8.08 10.98
N PRO A 374 -7.00 7.93 12.16
CA PRO A 374 -7.42 6.61 12.64
C PRO A 374 -8.46 5.90 11.76
N ASP A 375 -9.34 6.67 11.13
CA ASP A 375 -10.51 6.18 10.39
C ASP A 375 -10.22 5.84 8.91
N ILE A 376 -8.98 5.99 8.45
CA ILE A 376 -8.56 5.65 7.08
C ILE A 376 -7.81 4.32 7.00
N ALA A 377 -7.65 3.60 8.12
CA ALA A 377 -6.87 2.36 8.18
C ALA A 377 -7.33 1.26 7.19
N PHE A 378 -8.59 1.33 6.74
CA PHE A 378 -9.18 0.42 5.76
C PHE A 378 -9.63 1.12 4.46
N SER A 379 -9.22 2.37 4.25
CA SER A 379 -9.53 3.11 3.02
C SER A 379 -8.55 2.72 1.91
N ASP A 380 -9.06 2.51 0.70
CA ASP A 380 -8.25 2.31 -0.50
C ASP A 380 -7.57 3.60 -0.99
N GLN A 381 -7.83 4.75 -0.36
CA GLN A 381 -7.26 6.07 -0.71
C GLN A 381 -6.25 6.56 0.35
N ILE A 382 -5.78 5.69 1.24
CA ILE A 382 -4.86 6.05 2.33
C ILE A 382 -3.62 6.80 1.83
N THR A 383 -2.99 6.35 0.74
CA THR A 383 -1.80 7.00 0.16
C THR A 383 -2.10 8.43 -0.28
N ALA A 384 -3.21 8.63 -1.01
CA ALA A 384 -3.63 9.95 -1.47
C ALA A 384 -3.94 10.88 -0.29
N ILE A 385 -4.63 10.36 0.73
CA ILE A 385 -5.00 11.12 1.92
C ILE A 385 -3.74 11.55 2.69
N GLU A 386 -2.83 10.64 3.00
CA GLU A 386 -1.61 10.92 3.76
C GLU A 386 -0.67 11.86 2.99
N ALA A 387 -0.48 11.64 1.68
CA ALA A 387 0.40 12.47 0.85
C ALA A 387 -0.07 13.93 0.77
N LEU A 388 -1.38 14.15 0.59
CA LEU A 388 -1.95 15.49 0.56
C LEU A 388 -2.00 16.12 1.95
N ALA A 389 -2.23 15.33 3.01
CA ALA A 389 -2.24 15.82 4.38
C ALA A 389 -0.84 16.26 4.84
N ALA A 390 0.20 15.52 4.46
CA ALA A 390 1.59 15.83 4.75
C ALA A 390 2.05 17.16 4.11
N ARG A 391 1.43 17.54 2.98
CA ARG A 391 1.64 18.81 2.26
C ARG A 391 0.68 19.94 2.69
N GLY A 392 -0.17 19.70 3.69
CA GLY A 392 -1.14 20.69 4.18
C GLY A 392 -2.26 21.03 3.20
N ILE A 393 -2.43 20.22 2.14
CA ILE A 393 -3.47 20.43 1.12
C ILE A 393 -4.83 20.06 1.69
N ILE A 394 -4.90 18.92 2.40
CA ILE A 394 -6.09 18.46 3.11
C ILE A 394 -5.84 18.34 4.62
N ASP A 395 -6.92 18.46 5.37
CA ASP A 395 -6.93 18.34 6.83
C ASP A 395 -8.07 17.43 7.30
N GLY A 396 -7.87 16.85 8.49
CA GLY A 396 -8.91 16.14 9.21
C GLY A 396 -9.90 17.08 9.88
N LYS A 397 -10.97 16.50 10.41
CA LYS A 397 -11.97 17.17 11.24
C LYS A 397 -11.44 17.41 12.65
N SER A 398 -12.16 18.22 13.42
CA SER A 398 -11.75 18.62 14.77
C SER A 398 -11.65 17.48 15.79
N ASP A 399 -12.26 16.33 15.49
CA ASP A 399 -12.19 15.10 16.28
C ASP A 399 -10.94 14.25 15.99
N GLY A 400 -10.09 14.67 15.04
CA GLY A 400 -8.88 13.96 14.63
C GLY A 400 -9.09 12.92 13.53
N ASN A 401 -10.31 12.74 13.03
CA ASN A 401 -10.64 11.84 11.94
C ASN A 401 -10.58 12.54 10.57
N PHE A 402 -10.44 11.79 9.50
CA PHE A 402 -10.52 12.33 8.13
C PHE A 402 -11.96 12.43 7.62
N ASP A 403 -12.83 11.48 7.99
CA ASP A 403 -14.17 11.21 7.46
C ASP A 403 -14.17 10.93 5.94
N PRO A 404 -13.62 9.78 5.49
CA PRO A 404 -13.42 9.48 4.07
C PRO A 404 -14.73 9.44 3.26
N ASP A 405 -15.81 8.93 3.83
CA ASP A 405 -17.13 8.81 3.18
C ASP A 405 -17.99 10.09 3.27
N GLY A 406 -17.52 11.08 4.02
CA GLY A 406 -18.20 12.36 4.18
C GLY A 406 -18.31 13.14 2.87
N SER A 407 -19.43 13.81 2.66
CA SER A 407 -19.60 14.75 1.54
C SER A 407 -18.80 16.04 1.77
N MET A 408 -18.52 16.75 0.68
CA MET A 408 -17.83 18.04 0.71
C MET A 408 -18.69 19.18 0.15
N THR A 409 -18.53 20.37 0.72
CA THR A 409 -19.11 21.61 0.19
C THR A 409 -18.28 22.16 -0.97
N ARG A 410 -18.90 22.97 -1.83
CA ARG A 410 -18.21 23.67 -2.93
C ARG A 410 -17.10 24.60 -2.43
N ALA A 411 -17.30 25.25 -1.27
CA ALA A 411 -16.29 26.11 -0.65
C ALA A 411 -15.07 25.33 -0.15
N GLU A 412 -15.28 24.19 0.50
CA GLU A 412 -14.19 23.29 0.91
C GLU A 412 -13.42 22.77 -0.30
N PHE A 413 -14.13 22.34 -1.35
CA PHE A 413 -13.49 21.84 -2.56
C PHE A 413 -12.64 22.91 -3.26
N ALA A 414 -13.17 24.13 -3.45
CA ALA A 414 -12.41 25.24 -4.01
C ALA A 414 -11.17 25.58 -3.18
N THR A 415 -11.27 25.51 -1.85
CA THR A 415 -10.13 25.73 -0.95
C THR A 415 -9.03 24.71 -1.19
N ILE A 416 -9.38 23.43 -1.26
CA ILE A 416 -8.39 22.36 -1.40
C ILE A 416 -7.73 22.41 -2.79
N VAL A 417 -8.47 22.70 -3.87
CA VAL A 417 -7.87 22.87 -5.21
C VAL A 417 -6.87 24.05 -5.23
N VAL A 418 -7.23 25.19 -4.65
CA VAL A 418 -6.33 26.36 -4.57
C VAL A 418 -5.06 26.03 -3.78
N ARG A 419 -5.18 25.29 -2.67
CA ARG A 419 -4.02 24.82 -1.90
C ARG A 419 -3.17 23.82 -2.68
N ALA A 420 -3.81 22.84 -3.34
CA ALA A 420 -3.13 21.82 -4.14
C ALA A 420 -2.22 22.44 -5.20
N LEU A 421 -2.69 23.52 -5.84
CA LEU A 421 -1.95 24.26 -6.85
C LEU A 421 -0.97 25.32 -6.28
N GLY A 422 -0.92 25.50 -4.96
CA GLY A 422 -0.09 26.52 -4.32
C GLY A 422 -0.44 27.96 -4.67
N LEU A 423 -1.68 28.20 -5.11
CA LEU A 423 -2.12 29.52 -5.53
C LEU A 423 -2.31 30.43 -4.31
N THR A 424 -1.90 31.70 -4.44
CA THR A 424 -2.05 32.68 -3.36
C THR A 424 -3.53 33.02 -3.15
N PRO A 425 -4.11 32.81 -1.96
CA PRO A 425 -5.50 33.17 -1.67
C PRO A 425 -5.70 34.69 -1.72
N ALA A 426 -6.77 35.15 -2.36
CA ALA A 426 -7.11 36.56 -2.49
C ALA A 426 -8.63 36.75 -2.57
N ASP A 427 -9.19 37.58 -1.67
CA ASP A 427 -10.61 37.95 -1.76
C ASP A 427 -10.80 39.00 -2.85
N THR A 428 -11.66 38.69 -3.82
CA THR A 428 -11.98 39.53 -4.96
C THR A 428 -13.43 40.01 -4.97
N GLY A 429 -14.27 39.55 -4.02
CA GLY A 429 -15.70 39.81 -4.03
C GLY A 429 -16.42 39.28 -5.28
N ALA A 430 -15.92 38.21 -5.90
CA ALA A 430 -16.41 37.68 -7.17
C ALA A 430 -17.88 37.23 -7.14
N PHE A 431 -18.39 36.81 -5.97
CA PHE A 431 -19.75 36.28 -5.82
C PHE A 431 -20.51 36.96 -4.68
N VAL A 432 -21.80 37.23 -4.91
CA VAL A 432 -22.66 37.99 -3.98
C VAL A 432 -23.05 37.21 -2.73
N ASP A 433 -22.94 35.89 -2.76
CA ASP A 433 -23.25 34.98 -1.65
C ASP A 433 -21.99 34.48 -0.92
N VAL A 434 -20.84 35.10 -1.18
CA VAL A 434 -19.59 34.86 -0.47
C VAL A 434 -19.29 36.10 0.38
N ALA A 435 -19.47 35.96 1.70
CA ALA A 435 -19.16 37.05 2.62
C ALA A 435 -17.63 37.20 2.75
N SER A 436 -17.12 38.43 2.71
CA SER A 436 -15.67 38.71 2.81
C SER A 436 -15.03 38.23 4.12
N THR A 437 -15.83 38.04 5.17
CA THR A 437 -15.39 37.48 6.46
C THR A 437 -15.41 35.95 6.52
N ALA A 438 -15.93 35.27 5.50
CA ALA A 438 -15.93 33.81 5.45
C ALA A 438 -14.50 33.30 5.25
N TRP A 439 -14.14 32.24 5.97
CA TRP A 439 -12.79 31.65 5.91
C TRP A 439 -12.40 31.19 4.49
N TYR A 440 -13.39 30.81 3.68
CA TYR A 440 -13.21 30.38 2.29
C TYR A 440 -13.19 31.54 1.28
N SER A 441 -13.56 32.77 1.68
CA SER A 441 -13.65 33.92 0.77
C SER A 441 -12.38 34.12 -0.10
N PRO A 442 -11.16 34.16 0.48
CA PRO A 442 -9.96 34.36 -0.32
C PRO A 442 -9.63 33.19 -1.26
N TYR A 443 -10.05 31.96 -0.92
CA TYR A 443 -9.84 30.81 -1.78
C TYR A 443 -10.83 30.81 -2.95
N VAL A 444 -12.09 31.15 -2.69
CA VAL A 444 -13.09 31.31 -3.76
C VAL A 444 -12.70 32.45 -4.71
N GLY A 445 -12.19 33.56 -4.18
CA GLY A 445 -11.70 34.67 -5.01
C GLY A 445 -10.50 34.29 -5.88
N ALA A 446 -9.53 33.56 -5.33
CA ALA A 446 -8.41 33.00 -6.10
C ALA A 446 -8.89 32.00 -7.16
N ALA A 447 -9.74 31.04 -6.79
CA ALA A 447 -10.30 30.06 -7.71
C ALA A 447 -11.05 30.71 -8.87
N SER A 448 -11.79 31.79 -8.61
CA SER A 448 -12.44 32.57 -9.68
C SER A 448 -11.45 33.30 -10.58
N THR A 449 -10.35 33.84 -10.00
CA THR A 449 -9.33 34.59 -10.75
C THR A 449 -8.60 33.71 -11.75
N TYR A 450 -8.28 32.47 -11.34
CA TYR A 450 -7.61 31.48 -12.19
C TYR A 450 -8.59 30.63 -13.01
N GLY A 451 -9.87 30.98 -13.06
CA GLY A 451 -10.85 30.29 -13.92
C GLY A 451 -11.25 28.88 -13.45
N LEU A 452 -10.85 28.46 -12.25
CA LEU A 452 -11.21 27.16 -11.68
C LEU A 452 -12.73 27.04 -11.47
N ILE A 453 -13.41 28.15 -11.13
CA ILE A 453 -14.85 28.21 -10.86
C ILE A 453 -15.55 29.32 -11.64
N ASN A 454 -16.81 29.07 -12.03
CA ASN A 454 -17.67 30.04 -12.72
C ASN A 454 -18.94 30.42 -11.92
N GLY A 455 -19.15 29.83 -10.74
CA GLY A 455 -20.39 29.95 -9.98
C GLY A 455 -21.56 29.15 -10.56
N VAL A 456 -22.76 29.43 -10.05
CA VAL A 456 -24.02 28.74 -10.40
C VAL A 456 -25.00 29.66 -11.16
N GLY A 457 -24.55 30.84 -11.59
CA GLY A 457 -25.37 31.88 -12.23
C GLY A 457 -25.71 33.04 -11.29
N GLU A 458 -26.20 34.14 -11.88
CA GLU A 458 -26.64 35.35 -11.14
C GLU A 458 -25.60 35.96 -10.18
N GLY A 459 -24.31 35.75 -10.47
CA GLY A 459 -23.22 36.19 -9.60
C GLY A 459 -23.10 35.40 -8.29
N ARG A 460 -23.63 34.17 -8.23
CA ARG A 460 -23.62 33.31 -7.02
C ARG A 460 -22.65 32.14 -7.17
N PHE A 461 -22.09 31.69 -6.06
CA PHE A 461 -21.20 30.52 -5.98
C PHE A 461 -21.87 29.30 -5.33
N SER A 462 -22.81 29.49 -4.40
CA SER A 462 -23.39 28.45 -3.54
C SER A 462 -22.32 27.75 -2.67
N PRO A 463 -21.65 28.47 -1.75
CA PRO A 463 -20.52 27.92 -0.98
C PRO A 463 -20.86 26.70 -0.13
N ASP A 464 -22.04 26.67 0.50
CA ASP A 464 -22.49 25.58 1.37
C ASP A 464 -23.18 24.42 0.61
N GLY A 465 -23.31 24.56 -0.72
CA GLY A 465 -23.87 23.50 -1.56
C GLY A 465 -22.93 22.29 -1.62
N THR A 466 -23.49 21.09 -1.58
CA THR A 466 -22.72 19.85 -1.80
C THR A 466 -22.21 19.82 -3.24
N ILE A 467 -20.92 19.51 -3.42
CA ILE A 467 -20.34 19.38 -4.76
C ILE A 467 -20.61 17.98 -5.33
N THR A 468 -21.12 17.94 -6.56
CA THR A 468 -21.36 16.69 -7.28
C THR A 468 -20.10 16.20 -7.99
N ARG A 469 -20.04 14.91 -8.30
CA ARG A 469 -18.89 14.30 -8.98
C ARG A 469 -18.57 14.94 -10.34
N GLN A 470 -19.59 15.29 -11.14
CA GLN A 470 -19.36 15.98 -12.41
C GLN A 470 -18.83 17.42 -12.23
N GLU A 471 -19.24 18.12 -11.17
CA GLU A 471 -18.72 19.46 -10.87
C GLU A 471 -17.27 19.40 -10.39
N ALA A 472 -16.93 18.41 -9.56
CA ALA A 472 -15.57 18.15 -9.13
C ALA A 472 -14.67 17.83 -10.33
N ALA A 473 -15.12 16.98 -11.26
CA ALA A 473 -14.36 16.66 -12.48
C ALA A 473 -14.10 17.90 -13.35
N VAL A 474 -15.08 18.80 -13.50
CA VAL A 474 -14.89 20.05 -14.24
C VAL A 474 -13.85 20.94 -13.58
N MET A 475 -13.91 21.09 -12.26
CA MET A 475 -12.94 21.91 -11.53
C MET A 475 -11.52 21.33 -11.58
N VAL A 476 -11.38 20.00 -11.48
CA VAL A 476 -10.08 19.31 -11.55
C VAL A 476 -9.50 19.36 -12.96
N SER A 477 -10.32 19.21 -14.00
CA SER A 477 -9.87 19.38 -15.38
C SER A 477 -9.33 20.80 -15.64
N ARG A 478 -9.97 21.84 -15.10
CA ARG A 478 -9.45 23.22 -15.19
C ARG A 478 -8.15 23.41 -14.40
N ALA A 479 -8.04 22.75 -13.25
CA ALA A 479 -6.78 22.73 -12.50
C ALA A 479 -5.67 22.04 -13.29
N ALA A 480 -5.98 20.95 -14.02
CA ALA A 480 -5.05 20.27 -14.91
C ALA A 480 -4.55 21.17 -16.04
N GLU A 481 -5.43 21.96 -16.65
CA GLU A 481 -5.04 22.94 -17.67
C GLU A 481 -4.05 23.97 -17.11
N LEU A 482 -4.28 24.50 -15.90
CA LEU A 482 -3.32 25.39 -15.23
C LEU A 482 -1.99 24.70 -14.90
N CYS A 483 -2.00 23.37 -14.71
CA CYS A 483 -0.81 22.57 -14.51
C CYS A 483 -0.06 22.25 -15.81
N GLY A 484 -0.56 22.70 -16.98
CA GLY A 484 0.08 22.45 -18.27
C GLY A 484 -0.36 21.16 -18.97
N LEU A 485 -1.38 20.45 -18.47
CA LEU A 485 -1.92 19.27 -19.15
C LEU A 485 -2.78 19.69 -20.35
N GLU A 486 -2.73 18.90 -21.43
CA GLU A 486 -3.62 19.06 -22.58
C GLU A 486 -5.00 18.47 -22.26
N THR A 487 -5.97 19.35 -21.98
CA THR A 487 -7.32 18.95 -21.52
C THR A 487 -8.36 18.86 -22.62
N GLU A 488 -8.02 19.36 -23.81
CA GLU A 488 -8.92 19.39 -24.96
C GLU A 488 -9.07 17.99 -25.58
N MET A 489 -10.31 17.58 -25.81
CA MET A 489 -10.64 16.31 -26.42
C MET A 489 -11.63 16.50 -27.55
N ASP A 490 -11.41 15.82 -28.68
CA ASP A 490 -12.38 15.83 -29.76
C ASP A 490 -13.68 15.08 -29.37
N THR A 491 -14.78 15.41 -30.04
CA THR A 491 -16.11 14.86 -29.72
C THR A 491 -16.19 13.34 -29.86
N ALA A 492 -15.41 12.73 -30.76
CA ALA A 492 -15.41 11.28 -30.92
C ALA A 492 -14.65 10.61 -29.77
N ALA A 493 -13.52 11.17 -29.34
CA ALA A 493 -12.74 10.72 -28.18
C ALA A 493 -13.57 10.81 -26.88
N VAL A 494 -14.23 11.95 -26.63
CA VAL A 494 -15.12 12.13 -25.46
C VAL A 494 -16.18 11.03 -25.40
N ARG A 495 -16.87 10.79 -26.52
CA ARG A 495 -17.91 9.75 -26.57
C ARG A 495 -17.33 8.36 -26.36
N ASN A 496 -16.20 8.04 -26.98
CA ASN A 496 -15.60 6.71 -26.85
C ASN A 496 -15.17 6.43 -25.40
N MET A 497 -14.56 7.41 -24.73
CA MET A 497 -14.14 7.29 -23.34
C MET A 497 -15.33 7.10 -22.40
N LEU A 498 -16.42 7.85 -22.59
CA LEU A 498 -17.58 7.77 -21.70
C LEU A 498 -18.53 6.61 -22.00
N ALA A 499 -18.54 6.07 -23.23
CA ALA A 499 -19.47 5.02 -23.64
C ALA A 499 -19.31 3.70 -22.87
N GLN A 500 -18.20 3.50 -22.17
CA GLN A 500 -18.00 2.36 -21.28
C GLN A 500 -18.88 2.41 -20.02
N PHE A 501 -19.31 3.60 -19.59
CA PHE A 501 -20.13 3.77 -18.40
C PHE A 501 -21.62 3.84 -18.78
N PRO A 502 -22.49 2.91 -18.33
CA PRO A 502 -23.88 2.86 -18.77
C PRO A 502 -24.70 4.13 -18.47
N ASP A 503 -24.33 4.88 -17.44
CA ASP A 503 -25.04 6.07 -16.96
C ASP A 503 -24.46 7.39 -17.50
N TYR A 504 -23.45 7.38 -18.37
CA TYR A 504 -22.77 8.62 -18.79
C TYR A 504 -23.72 9.66 -19.41
N MET A 505 -24.82 9.23 -20.01
CA MET A 505 -25.84 10.13 -20.59
C MET A 505 -26.61 10.95 -19.53
N SER A 506 -26.56 10.55 -18.26
CA SER A 506 -27.08 11.34 -17.14
C SER A 506 -26.18 12.54 -16.80
N SER A 507 -24.92 12.55 -17.24
CA SER A 507 -24.04 13.72 -17.09
C SER A 507 -24.56 14.91 -17.90
N ALA A 508 -24.38 16.10 -17.35
CA ALA A 508 -24.69 17.33 -18.06
C ALA A 508 -23.75 17.51 -19.26
N GLU A 509 -24.27 18.03 -20.38
CA GLU A 509 -23.48 18.18 -21.62
C GLU A 509 -22.22 19.01 -21.42
N TRP A 510 -22.28 20.03 -20.55
CA TRP A 510 -21.15 20.90 -20.21
C TRP A 510 -20.04 20.22 -19.41
N ALA A 511 -20.27 19.04 -18.84
CA ALA A 511 -19.30 18.31 -18.02
C ALA A 511 -18.65 17.13 -18.76
N ARG A 512 -19.18 16.73 -19.93
CA ARG A 512 -18.79 15.48 -20.60
C ARG A 512 -17.33 15.48 -21.04
N ALA A 513 -16.84 16.58 -21.59
CA ALA A 513 -15.46 16.65 -22.05
C ALA A 513 -14.49 16.51 -20.87
N GLN A 514 -14.75 17.21 -19.77
CA GLN A 514 -13.91 17.18 -18.57
C GLN A 514 -13.99 15.84 -17.84
N LEU A 515 -15.17 15.21 -17.79
CA LEU A 515 -15.30 13.85 -17.28
C LEU A 515 -14.47 12.88 -18.13
N ALA A 516 -14.58 12.94 -19.45
CA ALA A 516 -13.81 12.10 -20.35
C ALA A 516 -12.30 12.29 -20.15
N PHE A 517 -11.84 13.53 -20.05
CA PHE A 517 -10.45 13.85 -19.74
C PHE A 517 -10.01 13.23 -18.42
N CYS A 518 -10.77 13.44 -17.34
CA CYS A 518 -10.42 12.89 -16.04
C CYS A 518 -10.34 11.36 -16.03
N TYR A 519 -11.19 10.66 -16.81
CA TYR A 519 -11.07 9.20 -16.97
C TYR A 519 -9.86 8.81 -17.83
N GLN A 520 -9.59 9.54 -18.91
CA GLN A 520 -8.46 9.27 -19.80
C GLN A 520 -7.13 9.40 -19.05
N GLU A 521 -6.96 10.48 -18.28
CA GLU A 521 -5.74 10.75 -17.52
C GLU A 521 -5.68 9.98 -16.18
N GLY A 522 -6.64 9.10 -15.90
CA GLY A 522 -6.66 8.32 -14.65
C GLY A 522 -6.91 9.14 -13.39
N ILE A 523 -7.28 10.42 -13.51
CA ILE A 523 -7.76 11.26 -12.39
C ILE A 523 -9.01 10.63 -11.76
N LEU A 524 -9.88 10.05 -12.59
CA LEU A 524 -10.99 9.19 -12.18
C LEU A 524 -10.72 7.76 -12.64
N SER A 525 -11.00 6.78 -11.78
CA SER A 525 -10.78 5.37 -12.10
C SER A 525 -11.75 4.86 -13.17
N GLN A 526 -11.21 4.18 -14.19
CA GLN A 526 -12.01 3.46 -15.20
C GLN A 526 -12.50 2.09 -14.71
N THR A 527 -12.09 1.62 -13.52
CA THR A 527 -12.55 0.35 -12.94
C THR A 527 -13.97 0.44 -12.38
N GLU A 528 -14.49 1.65 -12.19
CA GLU A 528 -15.85 1.85 -11.71
C GLU A 528 -16.89 1.55 -12.79
N LEU A 529 -18.00 0.89 -12.42
CA LEU A 529 -19.04 0.52 -13.39
C LEU A 529 -19.85 1.71 -13.91
N ASN A 530 -19.93 2.83 -13.18
CA ASN A 530 -20.78 3.97 -13.48
C ASN A 530 -20.07 5.28 -13.19
N VAL A 531 -20.45 6.35 -13.90
CA VAL A 531 -19.95 7.71 -13.65
C VAL A 531 -20.49 8.28 -12.35
N ARG A 532 -21.76 8.05 -12.00
CA ARG A 532 -22.47 8.68 -10.88
C ARG A 532 -22.40 10.22 -10.89
N PRO A 533 -22.75 10.89 -12.00
CA PRO A 533 -22.37 12.29 -12.21
C PRO A 533 -23.07 13.29 -11.28
N GLN A 534 -24.27 12.97 -10.76
CA GLN A 534 -25.01 13.83 -9.83
C GLN A 534 -24.80 13.48 -8.36
N ASP A 535 -24.10 12.38 -8.07
CA ASP A 535 -23.86 11.98 -6.68
C ASP A 535 -22.87 12.95 -6.02
N ALA A 536 -23.01 13.11 -4.72
CA ALA A 536 -22.04 13.86 -3.92
C ALA A 536 -20.69 13.14 -3.97
N VAL A 537 -19.62 13.88 -4.28
CA VAL A 537 -18.27 13.31 -4.19
C VAL A 537 -17.85 13.20 -2.72
N THR A 538 -17.22 12.09 -2.36
CA THR A 538 -16.71 11.89 -0.99
C THR A 538 -15.36 12.58 -0.80
N ARG A 539 -14.98 12.80 0.47
CA ARG A 539 -13.68 13.37 0.82
C ARG A 539 -12.51 12.50 0.35
N ALA A 540 -12.65 11.17 0.42
CA ALA A 540 -11.66 10.23 -0.10
C ALA A 540 -11.54 10.28 -1.63
N GLU A 541 -12.66 10.33 -2.35
CA GLU A 541 -12.66 10.48 -3.81
C GLU A 541 -11.96 11.78 -4.25
N VAL A 542 -12.20 12.90 -3.55
CA VAL A 542 -11.51 14.16 -3.83
C VAL A 542 -10.01 14.08 -3.56
N ALA A 543 -9.60 13.45 -2.45
CA ALA A 543 -8.19 13.24 -2.16
C ALA A 543 -7.52 12.45 -3.29
N GLN A 544 -8.15 11.38 -3.77
CA GLN A 544 -7.62 10.59 -4.87
C GLN A 544 -7.53 11.39 -6.18
N MET A 545 -8.58 12.13 -6.54
CA MET A 545 -8.58 12.95 -7.76
C MET A 545 -7.44 13.98 -7.76
N LEU A 546 -7.23 14.66 -6.63
CA LEU A 546 -6.16 15.66 -6.52
C LEU A 546 -4.78 15.04 -6.46
N PHE A 547 -4.62 13.90 -5.78
CA PHE A 547 -3.37 13.16 -5.79
C PHE A 547 -2.98 12.72 -7.20
N ASN A 548 -3.93 12.19 -7.97
CA ASN A 548 -3.69 11.78 -9.36
C ASN A 548 -3.40 12.98 -10.28
N LEU A 549 -4.11 14.10 -10.09
CA LEU A 549 -3.81 15.34 -10.80
C LEU A 549 -2.38 15.81 -10.52
N LEU A 550 -2.00 15.95 -9.24
CA LEU A 550 -0.68 16.46 -8.87
C LEU A 550 0.43 15.51 -9.32
N SER A 551 0.18 14.20 -9.28
CA SER A 551 1.06 13.18 -9.84
C SER A 551 1.30 13.39 -11.33
N SER A 552 0.22 13.50 -12.11
CA SER A 552 0.28 13.69 -13.57
C SER A 552 0.89 15.03 -13.96
N ALA A 553 0.80 16.02 -13.07
CA ALA A 553 1.37 17.34 -13.23
C ALA A 553 2.83 17.47 -12.76
N GLU A 554 3.46 16.41 -12.23
CA GLU A 554 4.79 16.44 -11.62
C GLU A 554 4.90 17.44 -10.43
N LEU A 555 3.84 17.56 -9.63
CA LEU A 555 3.72 18.49 -8.50
C LEU A 555 3.75 17.83 -7.13
N LEU A 556 4.00 16.51 -7.05
CA LEU A 556 4.18 15.78 -5.78
C LEU A 556 5.65 15.68 -5.38
#